data_AF-A0A699RWU8-F1
#
_entry.id   AF-A0A699RWU8-F1
#
_cell.length_a   1.000
_cell.length_b   1.000
_cell.length_c   1.000
_cell.angle_alpha   90.00
_cell.angle_beta   90.00
_cell.angle_gamma   90.00
#
_symmetry.space_group_name_H-M   'P 1'
#
loop_
_entity.id
_entity.type
_entity.pdbx_description
1 polymer ?
#
loop_
_entity_poly.entity_id
_entity_poly.type
_entity_poly.pdbx_seq_one_letter_code
_entity_poly.pdbx_strand_id
1 'polypeptide(L)'
;MDPAKVKAITKWPRPTSVTEVEFCLDDDNVLWQDTRLVVPIDATLREALLTEAHSSPFSVHPGSTKMCHDLKQYFWWSGMKRDVATFVARCLIC
;
A
#
# COMPACT_ATOMS: atom_id res chain seq x y z
N MET A 1 35.99 1.62 -11.38
CA MET A 1 35.10 1.05 -10.35
C MET A 1 35.95 0.42 -9.27
N ASP A 2 35.71 0.77 -8.01
CA ASP A 2 36.53 0.30 -6.88
C ASP A 2 36.20 -1.17 -6.55
N PRO A 3 37.17 -2.11 -6.67
CA PRO A 3 36.97 -3.52 -6.36
C PRO A 3 36.50 -3.78 -4.91
N ALA A 4 36.79 -2.87 -3.97
CA ALA A 4 36.34 -2.97 -2.59
C ALA A 4 34.83 -2.76 -2.45
N LYS A 5 34.24 -1.91 -3.30
CA LYS A 5 32.78 -1.67 -3.32
C LYS A 5 32.01 -2.88 -3.85
N VAL A 6 32.58 -3.63 -4.79
CA VAL A 6 31.95 -4.83 -5.39
C VAL A 6 31.95 -6.01 -4.42
N LYS A 7 32.98 -6.12 -3.56
CA LYS A 7 33.07 -7.16 -2.53
C LYS A 7 32.14 -6.95 -1.33
N ALA A 8 31.65 -5.73 -1.09
CA ALA A 8 30.66 -5.46 -0.05
C ALA A 8 29.27 -5.98 -0.43
N ILE A 9 28.91 -5.90 -1.71
CA ILE A 9 27.63 -6.36 -2.26
C ILE A 9 27.49 -7.89 -2.17
N THR A 10 28.60 -8.62 -2.37
CA THR A 10 28.58 -10.10 -2.35
C THR A 10 28.64 -10.73 -0.96
N LYS A 11 28.87 -9.93 0.10
CA LYS A 11 28.94 -10.39 1.50
C LYS A 11 27.75 -9.99 2.36
N TRP A 12 26.71 -9.38 1.78
CA TRP A 12 25.52 -8.99 2.54
C TRP A 12 24.81 -10.24 3.10
N PRO A 13 24.55 -10.33 4.42
CA PRO A 13 23.82 -11.46 4.96
C PRO A 13 22.41 -11.46 4.37
N ARG A 14 22.01 -12.60 3.79
CA ARG A 14 20.65 -12.78 3.28
C ARG A 14 19.69 -12.84 4.47
N PRO A 15 18.66 -11.98 4.58
CA PRO A 15 17.73 -12.01 5.69
C PRO A 15 17.05 -13.39 5.78
N THR A 16 17.08 -13.99 6.96
CA THR A 16 16.58 -15.36 7.22
C THR A 16 15.21 -15.39 7.89
N SER A 17 14.58 -14.23 8.12
CA SER A 17 13.19 -14.13 8.59
C SER A 17 12.39 -13.22 7.66
N VAL A 18 11.21 -13.69 7.27
CA VAL A 18 10.26 -12.99 6.40
C VAL A 18 9.95 -11.59 6.95
N THR A 19 9.93 -10.59 6.07
CA THR A 19 9.56 -9.16 6.25
C THR A 19 10.64 -8.16 6.70
N GLU A 20 11.70 -7.96 5.91
CA GLU A 20 12.17 -6.58 5.75
C GLU A 20 11.27 -5.94 4.68
N VAL A 21 10.23 -5.24 5.13
CA VAL A 21 9.46 -4.36 4.27
C VAL A 21 10.33 -3.13 4.03
N GLU A 22 10.83 -2.98 2.81
CA GLU A 22 11.68 -1.86 2.44
C GLU A 22 10.79 -0.68 2.04
N PHE A 23 11.07 0.49 2.64
CA PHE A 23 10.48 1.75 2.24
C PHE A 23 11.51 2.54 1.43
N CYS A 24 11.11 3.08 0.29
CA CYS A 24 11.98 3.91 -0.54
C CYS A 24 11.31 5.24 -0.90
N LEU A 25 12.12 6.29 -0.95
CA LEU A 25 11.74 7.59 -1.50
C LEU A 25 12.30 7.66 -2.92
N ASP A 26 11.48 8.09 -3.87
CA ASP A 26 11.95 8.40 -5.23
C ASP A 26 12.42 9.85 -5.38
N ASP A 27 12.84 10.20 -6.59
CA ASP A 27 13.36 11.54 -6.93
C ASP A 27 12.30 12.65 -6.76
N ASP A 28 11.00 12.29 -6.74
CA ASP A 28 9.87 13.20 -6.56
C ASP A 28 9.41 13.30 -5.09
N ASN A 29 10.16 12.72 -4.15
CA ASN A 29 9.83 12.61 -2.72
C ASN A 29 8.55 11.80 -2.44
N VAL A 30 8.21 10.86 -3.31
CA VAL A 30 7.10 9.95 -3.11
C VAL A 30 7.59 8.73 -2.34
N LEU A 31 6.87 8.38 -1.27
CA LEU A 31 7.18 7.23 -0.43
C LEU A 31 6.51 5.97 -0.97
N TRP A 32 7.30 4.92 -1.12
CA TRP A 32 6.88 3.61 -1.61
C TRP A 32 7.16 2.54 -0.57
N GLN A 33 6.31 1.52 -0.55
CA GLN A 33 6.46 0.29 0.21
C GLN A 33 6.44 -0.86 -0.81
N ASP A 34 7.59 -1.53 -1.01
CA ASP A 34 7.80 -2.43 -2.15
C ASP A 34 7.46 -1.74 -3.50
N THR A 35 6.32 -2.08 -4.11
CA THR A 35 5.81 -1.51 -5.36
C THR A 35 4.54 -0.66 -5.15
N ARG A 36 4.23 -0.30 -3.90
CA ARG A 36 2.95 0.33 -3.51
C ARG A 36 3.18 1.74 -3.01
N LEU A 37 2.33 2.65 -3.45
CA LEU A 37 2.36 4.04 -3.03
C LEU A 37 1.92 4.16 -1.57
N VAL A 38 2.75 4.79 -0.73
CA VAL A 38 2.39 5.05 0.66
C VAL A 38 1.45 6.25 0.74
N VAL A 39 0.25 6.00 1.25
CA VAL A 39 -0.75 7.04 1.45
C VAL A 39 -0.54 7.69 2.83
N PRO A 40 -0.30 9.01 2.90
CA PRO A 40 -0.08 9.71 4.16
C PRO A 40 -1.29 9.61 5.09
N ILE A 41 -1.12 10.02 6.35
CA ILE A 41 -2.21 10.11 7.33
C ILE A 41 -3.03 11.38 7.03
N ASP A 42 -3.69 11.38 5.88
CA ASP A 42 -4.64 12.38 5.43
C ASP A 42 -6.00 11.70 5.29
N ALA A 43 -6.95 12.09 6.14
CA ALA A 43 -8.27 11.47 6.18
C ALA A 43 -9.05 11.71 4.88
N THR A 44 -8.96 12.92 4.32
CA THR A 44 -9.65 13.30 3.08
C THR A 44 -9.14 12.49 1.90
N LEU A 45 -7.82 12.33 1.79
CA LEU A 45 -7.21 11.53 0.72
C LEU A 45 -7.59 10.05 0.83
N ARG A 46 -7.51 9.47 2.03
CA ARG A 46 -7.89 8.07 2.25
C ARG A 46 -9.37 7.83 1.98
N GLU A 47 -10.23 8.75 2.40
CA GLU A 47 -11.67 8.67 2.14
C GLU A 47 -12.00 8.80 0.65
N ALA A 48 -11.31 9.67 -0.08
CA ALA A 48 -11.45 9.77 -1.54
C ALA A 48 -11.06 8.46 -2.24
N LEU A 49 -9.93 7.85 -1.87
CA LEU A 49 -9.51 6.55 -2.40
C LEU A 49 -10.51 5.43 -2.10
N LEU A 50 -11.04 5.38 -0.87
CA LEU A 50 -12.05 4.40 -0.47
C LEU A 50 -13.36 4.61 -1.23
N THR A 51 -13.77 5.86 -1.41
CA THR A 51 -14.98 6.24 -2.16
C THR A 51 -14.87 5.84 -3.62
N GLU A 52 -13.75 6.14 -4.28
CA GLU A 52 -13.50 5.76 -5.67
C GLU A 52 -13.52 4.24 -5.84
N ALA A 53 -12.83 3.50 -4.96
CA ALA A 53 -12.78 2.05 -5.00
C ALA A 53 -14.13 1.37 -4.74
N HIS A 54 -15.03 2.02 -4.00
CA HIS A 54 -16.33 1.49 -3.65
C HIS A 54 -17.44 1.89 -4.62
N SER A 55 -17.40 3.12 -5.12
CA SER A 55 -18.47 3.77 -5.89
C SER A 55 -18.17 3.87 -7.38
N SER A 56 -17.06 3.27 -7.85
CA SER A 56 -16.76 3.15 -9.26
C SER A 56 -17.98 2.56 -10.01
N PRO A 57 -18.44 3.14 -11.13
CA PRO A 57 -19.62 2.68 -11.87
C PRO A 57 -19.57 1.20 -12.30
N PHE A 58 -18.37 0.64 -12.35
CA PHE A 58 -18.09 -0.75 -12.72
C PHE A 58 -17.94 -1.68 -11.52
N SER A 59 -17.92 -1.13 -10.32
CA SER A 59 -17.82 -1.88 -9.06
C SER A 59 -19.22 -2.06 -8.50
N VAL A 60 -19.82 -3.24 -8.71
CA VAL A 60 -21.07 -3.64 -8.04
C VAL A 60 -20.75 -3.75 -6.55
N HIS A 61 -20.97 -2.66 -5.79
CA HIS A 61 -20.73 -2.49 -4.35
C HIS A 61 -19.78 -3.54 -3.75
N PRO A 62 -18.47 -3.40 -4.01
CA PRO A 62 -17.51 -4.41 -3.64
C PRO A 62 -17.44 -4.51 -2.12
N GLY A 63 -17.63 -5.73 -1.60
CA GLY A 63 -17.41 -6.00 -0.19
C GLY A 63 -15.95 -5.73 0.24
N SER A 64 -15.73 -5.68 1.55
CA SER A 64 -14.43 -5.33 2.16
C SER A 64 -13.26 -6.19 1.70
N THR A 65 -13.47 -7.48 1.41
CA THR A 65 -12.44 -8.36 0.85
C THR A 65 -11.96 -7.89 -0.53
N LYS A 66 -12.89 -7.56 -1.44
CA LYS A 66 -12.56 -7.10 -2.79
C LYS A 66 -11.87 -5.74 -2.75
N MET A 67 -12.44 -4.78 -2.02
CA MET A 67 -11.81 -3.47 -1.84
C MET A 67 -10.40 -3.57 -1.27
N CYS A 68 -10.20 -4.43 -0.25
CA CYS A 68 -8.89 -4.61 0.36
C CYS A 68 -7.89 -5.28 -0.59
N HIS A 69 -8.35 -6.20 -1.46
CA HIS A 69 -7.51 -6.80 -2.48
C HIS A 69 -7.09 -5.76 -3.52
N ASP A 70 -8.05 -5.02 -4.08
CA ASP A 70 -7.82 -4.06 -5.16
C ASP A 70 -6.91 -2.90 -4.71
N LEU A 71 -7.19 -2.31 -3.53
CA LEU A 71 -6.39 -1.20 -3.00
C LEU A 71 -4.95 -1.63 -2.67
N LYS A 72 -4.74 -2.86 -2.18
CA LYS A 72 -3.40 -3.37 -1.84
C LYS A 72 -2.52 -3.65 -3.05
N GLN A 73 -3.05 -3.65 -4.26
CA GLN A 73 -2.23 -3.80 -5.45
C GLN A 73 -1.39 -2.53 -5.70
N TYR A 74 -1.94 -1.37 -5.36
CA TYR A 74 -1.36 -0.07 -5.73
C TYR A 74 -0.96 0.79 -4.54
N PHE A 75 -1.67 0.67 -3.41
CA PHE A 75 -1.53 1.54 -2.26
C PHE A 75 -1.10 0.78 -1.01
N TRP A 76 -0.54 1.52 -0.07
CA TRP A 76 -0.22 1.04 1.27
C TRP A 76 -0.45 2.13 2.30
N TRP A 77 -1.05 1.78 3.45
CA TRP A 77 -1.01 2.60 4.66
C TRP A 77 -1.28 1.76 5.90
N SER A 78 -0.80 2.24 7.05
CA SER A 78 -1.07 1.60 8.34
C SER A 78 -2.57 1.64 8.66
N GLY A 79 -3.15 0.46 8.93
CA GLY A 79 -4.57 0.33 9.24
C GLY A 79 -5.51 0.17 8.04
N MET A 80 -5.02 0.06 6.81
CA MET A 80 -5.86 -0.08 5.60
C MET A 80 -7.01 -1.10 5.72
N LYS A 81 -6.76 -2.30 6.24
CA LYS A 81 -7.83 -3.31 6.44
C LYS A 81 -8.96 -2.79 7.33
N ARG A 82 -8.63 -2.09 8.42
CA ARG A 82 -9.60 -1.52 9.37
C ARG A 82 -10.38 -0.38 8.71
N ASP A 83 -9.69 0.46 7.95
CA ASP A 83 -10.33 1.60 7.29
C ASP A 83 -11.32 1.12 6.21
N VAL A 84 -10.93 0.12 5.40
CA VAL A 84 -11.83 -0.53 4.43
C VAL A 84 -13.04 -1.16 5.12
N ALA A 85 -12.84 -1.92 6.20
CA ALA A 85 -13.94 -2.56 6.93
C ALA A 85 -14.91 -1.52 7.52
N THR A 86 -14.37 -0.44 8.08
CA THR A 86 -15.18 0.67 8.64
C THR A 86 -15.95 1.40 7.56
N PHE A 87 -15.34 1.60 6.38
CA PHE A 87 -15.98 2.28 5.25
C PHE A 87 -17.14 1.45 4.69
N VAL A 88 -16.91 0.17 4.40
CA VAL A 88 -17.96 -0.73 3.87
C VAL A 88 -19.10 -0.90 4.88
N ALA A 89 -18.81 -0.96 6.18
CA ALA A 89 -19.85 -1.06 7.22
C ALA A 89 -20.77 0.18 7.31
N ARG A 90 -20.38 1.32 6.73
CA ARG A 90 -21.21 2.54 6.67
C ARG A 90 -22.04 2.64 5.39
N CYS A 91 -21.80 1.77 4.40
CA CYS A 91 -22.58 1.71 3.18
C CYS A 91 -23.97 1.14 3.49
N LEU A 92 -25.03 1.90 3.27
CA LEU A 92 -26.42 1.48 3.54
C LEU A 92 -27.02 0.56 2.46
N ILE A 93 -26.37 0.51 1.30
CA ILE A 93 -26.78 -0.25 0.11
C ILE A 93 -25.96 -1.53 -0.08
N CYS A 94 -24.94 -1.67 0.75
CA CYS A 94 -24.26 -2.91 1.07
C CYS A 94 -25.00 -3.54 2.28
#